data_AF-A0A4Y2RX86-F1
#
_entry.id   AF-A0A4Y2RX86-F1
#
_cell.length_a   1.000
_cell.length_b   1.000
_cell.length_c   1.000
_cell.angle_alpha   90.00
_cell.angle_beta   90.00
_cell.angle_gamma   90.00
#
_symmetry.space_group_name_H-M   'P 1'
#
loop_
_entity.id
_entity.type
_entity.pdbx_description
1 polymer ?
#
loop_
_entity_poly.entity_id
_entity_poly.type
_entity_poly.pdbx_seq_one_letter_code
_entity_poly.pdbx_strand_id
1 'polypeptide(L)'
;MFRKHENCTYHKKSVLIAENIKSIVAKKSESVINQVNAQRRLDIEKNRKRLIPIIQTIRFCGRQQIAVRGHREGERIGLEEPEKNDGNFRSLLRYRANSGDNDLKDQLMNSGGKSMYTSYFIQNELINTFGHLIQSQIVTNVRKSIFYSVLADETTDIIQIEQFSLLKEIAAKLDIKEEIPRVRRLQTARNNVPYSTEEEYYRRGVYVPYLDDFCNSLKERFESHKETVASLQHILPEFCTKTDFYSLEAALNFYKEDLSHKEQEWR
;
A
#
# COMPACT_ATOMS: atom_id res chain seq x y z
N MET A 1 40.95 15.46 36.77
CA MET A 1 39.58 15.15 37.24
C MET A 1 38.96 14.00 36.44
N PHE A 2 38.90 14.08 35.11
CA PHE A 2 38.30 13.04 34.24
C PHE A 2 38.96 11.64 34.31
N ARG A 3 40.30 11.54 34.34
CA ARG A 3 41.00 10.23 34.48
C ARG A 3 40.72 9.50 35.81
N LYS A 4 40.40 10.23 36.87
CA LYS A 4 39.99 9.62 38.16
C LYS A 4 38.55 9.13 38.07
N HIS A 5 37.65 9.93 37.48
CA HIS A 5 36.25 9.57 37.23
C HIS A 5 36.11 8.33 36.33
N GLU A 6 36.87 8.26 35.24
CA GLU A 6 36.89 7.10 34.33
C GLU A 6 37.32 5.80 35.03
N ASN A 7 38.20 5.93 36.03
CA ASN A 7 38.66 4.80 36.81
C ASN A 7 37.73 4.40 37.96
N CYS A 8 36.68 5.16 38.24
CA CYS A 8 35.70 4.81 39.26
C CYS A 8 34.90 3.57 38.86
N THR A 9 34.62 2.72 39.85
CA THR A 9 33.92 1.45 39.66
C THR A 9 32.52 1.61 39.08
N TYR A 10 31.80 2.67 39.44
CA TYR A 10 30.47 2.95 38.87
C TYR A 10 30.57 3.29 37.37
N HIS A 11 31.56 4.08 36.94
CA HIS A 11 31.73 4.44 35.54
C HIS A 11 32.01 3.21 34.70
N LYS A 12 32.96 2.36 35.13
CA LYS A 12 33.26 1.09 34.47
C LYS A 12 32.04 0.17 34.38
N LYS A 13 31.25 0.08 35.45
CA LYS A 13 29.99 -0.69 35.45
C LYS A 13 28.96 -0.12 34.46
N SER A 14 28.77 1.20 34.44
CA SER A 14 27.85 1.86 33.52
C SER A 14 28.28 1.69 32.06
N VAL A 15 29.57 1.80 31.75
CA VAL A 15 30.12 1.55 30.40
C VAL A 15 29.88 0.10 29.99
N LEU A 16 30.18 -0.86 30.86
CA LEU A 16 29.96 -2.28 30.60
C LEU A 16 28.47 -2.61 30.38
N ILE A 17 27.56 -2.00 31.16
CA ILE A 17 26.12 -2.14 30.96
C ILE A 17 25.70 -1.57 29.60
N ALA A 18 26.21 -0.39 29.23
CA ALA A 18 25.91 0.21 27.94
C ALA A 18 26.43 -0.64 26.77
N GLU A 19 27.63 -1.20 26.88
CA GLU A 19 28.19 -2.12 25.88
C GLU A 19 27.37 -3.40 25.74
N ASN A 20 26.97 -4.00 26.87
CA ASN A 20 26.09 -5.18 26.87
C ASN A 20 24.70 -4.88 26.27
N ILE A 21 24.11 -3.72 26.59
CA ILE A 21 22.85 -3.31 25.96
C ILE A 21 23.04 -3.15 24.45
N LYS A 22 24.14 -2.53 24.03
CA LYS A 22 24.45 -2.32 22.61
C LYS A 22 24.65 -3.64 21.87
N SER A 23 25.29 -4.64 22.46
CA SER A 23 25.46 -5.97 21.88
C SER A 23 24.15 -6.76 21.81
N ILE A 24 23.28 -6.62 22.81
CA ILE A 24 21.92 -7.21 22.81
C ILE A 24 21.06 -6.60 21.71
N VAL A 25 21.03 -5.27 21.59
CA VAL A 25 20.27 -4.56 20.54
C VAL A 25 20.78 -4.92 19.15
N ALA A 26 22.10 -5.06 18.99
CA ALA A 26 22.74 -5.51 17.74
C ALA A 26 22.60 -7.02 17.47
N LYS A 27 21.87 -7.78 18.31
CA LYS A 27 21.69 -9.24 18.24
C LYS A 27 23.01 -10.05 18.26
N LYS A 28 24.09 -9.49 18.80
CA LYS A 28 25.38 -10.19 18.93
C LYS A 28 25.45 -11.08 20.18
N SER A 29 24.63 -10.80 21.19
CA SER A 29 24.55 -11.56 22.43
C SER A 29 23.12 -11.56 22.98
N GLU A 30 22.65 -12.66 23.57
CA GLU A 30 21.37 -12.69 24.28
C GLU A 30 21.44 -11.93 25.62
N SER A 31 20.28 -11.49 26.13
CA SER A 31 20.23 -10.88 27.46
C SER A 31 20.54 -11.91 28.54
N VAL A 32 21.21 -11.50 29.61
CA VAL A 32 21.56 -12.36 30.76
C VAL A 32 20.32 -13.07 31.34
N ILE A 33 19.17 -12.39 31.35
CA ILE A 33 17.90 -12.97 31.82
C ILE A 33 17.44 -14.13 30.92
N ASN A 34 17.62 -14.02 29.61
CA ASN A 34 17.27 -15.08 28.66
C ASN A 34 18.29 -16.22 28.68
N GLN A 35 19.57 -15.93 28.96
CA GLN A 35 20.63 -16.92 29.13
C GLN A 35 20.42 -17.78 30.39
N VAL A 36 19.93 -17.18 31.47
CA VAL A 36 19.73 -17.87 32.76
C VAL A 36 18.35 -18.53 32.85
N ASN A 37 17.33 -18.02 32.15
CA ASN A 37 15.94 -18.49 32.29
C ASN A 37 15.38 -19.11 31.01
N ALA A 38 15.66 -20.41 30.82
CA ALA A 38 15.22 -21.19 29.65
C ALA A 38 13.70 -21.18 29.44
N GLN A 39 12.90 -21.11 30.53
CA GLN A 39 11.44 -21.06 30.46
C GLN A 39 10.94 -19.78 29.77
N ARG A 40 11.55 -18.63 30.08
CA ARG A 40 11.19 -17.34 29.45
C ARG A 40 11.41 -17.37 27.93
N ARG A 41 12.47 -18.05 27.47
CA ARG A 41 12.74 -18.21 26.04
C ARG A 41 11.63 -19.01 25.36
N LEU A 42 11.18 -20.10 25.98
CA LEU A 42 10.06 -20.90 25.47
C LEU A 42 8.76 -20.08 25.43
N ASP A 43 8.50 -19.26 26.45
CA ASP A 43 7.31 -18.40 26.48
C ASP A 43 7.32 -17.34 25.38
N ILE A 44 8.48 -16.72 25.11
CA ILE A 44 8.64 -15.76 24.00
C ILE A 44 8.36 -16.44 22.66
N GLU A 45 8.94 -17.62 22.44
CA GLU A 45 8.76 -18.36 21.20
C GLU A 45 7.29 -18.77 21.01
N LYS A 46 6.64 -19.25 22.08
CA LYS A 46 5.21 -19.58 22.07
C LYS A 46 4.35 -18.35 21.75
N ASN A 47 4.64 -17.19 22.35
CA ASN A 47 3.89 -15.96 22.08
C ASN A 47 4.10 -15.44 20.65
N ARG A 48 5.30 -15.60 20.09
CA ARG A 48 5.56 -15.29 18.68
C ARG A 48 4.74 -16.16 17.75
N LYS A 49 4.74 -17.48 17.97
CA LYS A 49 3.93 -18.42 17.20
C LYS A 49 2.45 -18.05 17.20
N ARG A 50 1.93 -17.59 18.35
CA ARG A 50 0.54 -17.13 18.50
C ARG A 50 0.20 -15.85 17.74
N LEU A 51 1.16 -14.96 17.56
CA LEU A 51 0.98 -13.69 16.84
C LEU A 51 1.05 -13.86 15.31
N ILE A 52 1.85 -14.81 14.82
CA ILE A 52 2.01 -15.08 13.38
C ILE A 52 0.66 -15.20 12.63
N PRO A 53 -0.29 -16.06 13.05
CA PRO A 53 -1.55 -16.21 12.33
C PRO A 53 -2.37 -14.91 12.32
N ILE A 54 -2.34 -14.15 13.41
CA ILE A 54 -3.04 -12.86 13.52
C ILE A 54 -2.49 -11.84 12.51
N ILE A 55 -1.17 -11.66 12.52
CA ILE A 55 -0.46 -10.73 11.62
C ILE A 55 -0.70 -11.12 10.16
N GLN A 56 -0.62 -12.41 9.84
CA GLN A 56 -0.84 -12.91 8.49
C GLN A 56 -2.28 -12.69 8.02
N THR A 57 -3.28 -12.90 8.88
CA THR A 57 -4.68 -12.66 8.54
C THR A 57 -4.95 -11.18 8.26
N ILE A 58 -4.45 -10.26 9.10
CA ILE A 58 -4.59 -8.81 8.85
C ILE A 58 -3.88 -8.41 7.55
N ARG A 59 -2.66 -8.93 7.32
CA ARG A 59 -1.92 -8.70 6.07
C ARG A 59 -2.70 -9.22 4.85
N PHE A 60 -3.33 -10.38 4.96
CA PHE A 60 -4.15 -10.96 3.90
C PHE A 60 -5.31 -10.03 3.56
N CYS A 61 -6.10 -9.62 4.54
CA CYS A 61 -7.22 -8.70 4.33
C CYS A 61 -6.76 -7.39 3.68
N GLY A 62 -5.67 -6.79 4.17
CA GLY A 62 -5.12 -5.56 3.58
C GLY A 62 -4.65 -5.72 2.13
N ARG A 63 -4.03 -6.86 1.78
CA ARG A 63 -3.58 -7.12 0.40
C ARG A 63 -4.71 -7.39 -0.57
N GLN A 64 -5.77 -8.04 -0.11
CA GLN A 64 -6.94 -8.38 -0.94
C GLN A 64 -8.01 -7.29 -0.94
N GLN A 65 -7.78 -6.16 -0.25
CA GLN A 65 -8.76 -5.08 -0.07
C GLN A 65 -10.07 -5.56 0.56
N ILE A 66 -10.00 -6.57 1.43
CA ILE A 66 -11.14 -7.12 2.13
C ILE A 66 -11.26 -6.43 3.49
N ALA A 67 -12.46 -6.02 3.86
CA ALA A 67 -12.72 -5.42 5.17
C ALA A 67 -12.31 -6.38 6.30
N VAL A 68 -11.58 -5.88 7.31
CA VAL A 68 -11.11 -6.71 8.44
C VAL A 68 -12.24 -6.97 9.45
N ARG A 69 -13.09 -5.97 9.71
CA ARG A 69 -13.97 -5.93 10.89
C ARG A 69 -15.35 -6.55 10.67
N GLY A 70 -15.90 -7.08 11.76
CA GLY A 70 -17.32 -7.43 11.91
C GLY A 70 -18.03 -6.48 12.88
N HIS A 71 -19.37 -6.57 12.98
CA HIS A 71 -20.17 -5.65 13.78
C HIS A 71 -20.01 -5.83 15.31
N ARG A 72 -19.50 -6.99 15.78
CA ARG A 72 -19.30 -7.29 17.22
C ARG A 72 -18.10 -8.23 17.44
N GLU A 73 -17.08 -7.78 18.16
CA GLU A 73 -15.83 -8.52 18.38
C GLU A 73 -15.62 -8.97 19.84
N GLY A 74 -16.63 -8.86 20.71
CA GLY A 74 -16.49 -9.06 22.15
C GLY A 74 -16.41 -10.51 22.62
N GLU A 75 -16.92 -11.47 21.83
CA GLU A 75 -17.01 -12.87 22.24
C GLU A 75 -15.78 -13.68 21.84
N ARG A 76 -15.52 -14.77 22.56
CA ARG A 76 -14.44 -15.72 22.23
C ARG A 76 -14.66 -16.28 20.82
N ILE A 77 -13.58 -16.42 20.05
CA ILE A 77 -13.65 -17.06 18.73
C ILE A 77 -13.78 -18.57 18.97
N GLY A 78 -14.97 -19.12 18.72
CA GLY A 78 -15.19 -20.56 18.63
C GLY A 78 -14.66 -21.13 17.31
N LEU A 79 -14.60 -22.46 17.18
CA LEU A 79 -14.24 -23.14 15.92
C LEU A 79 -15.44 -23.32 14.98
N GLU A 80 -16.65 -23.27 15.53
CA GLU A 80 -17.90 -23.38 14.79
C GLU A 80 -18.29 -22.04 14.17
N GLU A 81 -19.05 -22.11 13.08
CA GLU A 81 -19.62 -20.93 12.46
C GLU A 81 -20.67 -20.29 13.37
N PRO A 82 -20.68 -18.95 13.50
CA PRO A 82 -21.62 -18.27 14.37
C PRO A 82 -22.96 -18.11 13.64
N GLU A 83 -24.06 -18.04 14.38
CA GLU A 83 -25.38 -17.74 13.78
C GLU A 83 -25.41 -16.39 13.05
N LYS A 84 -24.59 -15.43 13.49
CA LYS A 84 -24.47 -14.09 12.92
C LYS A 84 -23.05 -13.84 12.46
N ASN A 85 -22.90 -13.22 11.29
CA ASN A 85 -21.61 -12.84 10.73
C ASN A 85 -20.80 -11.98 11.72
N ASP A 86 -19.67 -12.52 12.17
CA ASP A 86 -18.75 -11.89 13.12
C ASP A 86 -17.51 -11.27 12.44
N GLY A 87 -17.52 -11.20 11.10
CA GLY A 87 -16.52 -10.48 10.30
C GLY A 87 -15.39 -11.36 9.74
N ASN A 88 -14.74 -10.84 8.71
CA ASN A 88 -13.75 -11.58 7.92
C ASN A 88 -12.52 -12.01 8.72
N PHE A 89 -12.07 -11.20 9.68
CA PHE A 89 -10.94 -11.57 10.52
C PHE A 89 -11.19 -12.85 11.32
N ARG A 90 -12.37 -12.97 11.94
CA ARG A 90 -12.74 -14.12 12.79
C ARG A 90 -13.04 -15.35 11.95
N SER A 91 -13.73 -15.19 10.82
CA SER A 91 -13.98 -16.28 9.87
C SER A 91 -12.68 -16.86 9.30
N LEU A 92 -11.71 -16.02 8.92
CA LEU A 92 -10.41 -16.48 8.41
C LEU A 92 -9.59 -17.22 9.48
N LEU A 93 -9.62 -16.77 10.74
CA LEU A 93 -8.94 -17.49 11.83
C LEU A 93 -9.55 -18.86 12.09
N ARG A 94 -10.88 -18.98 12.07
CA ARG A 94 -11.56 -20.28 12.13
C ARG A 94 -11.19 -21.18 10.97
N TYR A 95 -11.25 -20.64 9.75
CA TYR A 95 -10.90 -21.38 8.55
C TYR A 95 -9.48 -21.96 8.65
N ARG A 96 -8.51 -21.15 9.09
CA ARG A 96 -7.13 -21.60 9.31
C ARG A 96 -7.03 -22.70 10.36
N ALA A 97 -7.68 -22.52 11.51
CA ALA A 97 -7.68 -23.50 12.59
C ALA A 97 -8.29 -24.84 12.14
N ASN A 98 -9.35 -24.80 11.32
CA ASN A 98 -10.00 -25.99 10.76
C ASN A 98 -9.22 -26.61 9.60
N SER A 99 -8.34 -25.84 8.93
CA SER A 99 -7.53 -26.29 7.79
C SER A 99 -6.15 -26.86 8.19
N GLY A 100 -5.90 -27.10 9.49
CA GLY A 100 -4.69 -27.78 9.97
C GLY A 100 -3.69 -26.90 10.75
N ASP A 101 -4.01 -25.64 11.03
CA ASP A 101 -3.22 -24.79 11.94
C ASP A 101 -3.48 -25.19 13.40
N ASN A 102 -2.86 -26.29 13.83
CA ASN A 102 -3.09 -26.89 15.17
C ASN A 102 -2.67 -25.95 16.31
N ASP A 103 -1.62 -25.15 16.11
CA ASP A 103 -1.14 -24.18 17.10
C ASP A 103 -2.18 -23.05 17.29
N LEU A 104 -2.74 -22.54 16.18
CA LEU A 104 -3.85 -21.58 16.25
C LEU A 104 -5.10 -22.21 16.85
N LYS A 105 -5.41 -23.46 16.51
CA LYS A 105 -6.56 -24.19 17.05
C LYS A 105 -6.46 -24.34 18.57
N ASP A 106 -5.30 -24.74 19.08
CA ASP A 106 -5.01 -24.79 20.53
C ASP A 106 -5.14 -23.40 21.16
N GLN A 107 -4.62 -22.36 20.49
CA GLN A 107 -4.76 -20.99 20.96
C GLN A 107 -6.22 -20.57 21.09
N LEU A 108 -7.06 -20.85 20.09
CA LEU A 108 -8.48 -20.49 20.10
C LEU A 108 -9.26 -21.24 21.19
N MET A 109 -8.94 -22.50 21.43
CA MET A 109 -9.67 -23.34 22.39
C MET A 109 -9.18 -23.17 23.84
N ASN A 110 -7.87 -23.10 24.05
CA ASN A 110 -7.26 -23.30 25.36
C ASN A 110 -6.60 -22.04 25.96
N SER A 111 -6.42 -20.96 25.18
CA SER A 111 -5.74 -19.76 25.70
C SER A 111 -6.68 -18.84 26.49
N GLY A 112 -6.17 -18.22 27.56
CA GLY A 112 -6.87 -17.13 28.26
C GLY A 112 -7.00 -15.90 27.37
N GLY A 113 -8.03 -15.06 27.59
CA GLY A 113 -8.36 -13.92 26.71
C GLY A 113 -7.19 -12.98 26.39
N LYS A 114 -6.26 -12.76 27.34
CA LYS A 114 -5.06 -11.94 27.15
C LYS A 114 -4.03 -12.51 26.17
N SER A 115 -4.07 -13.81 25.89
CA SER A 115 -3.10 -14.53 25.06
C SER A 115 -3.63 -14.89 23.66
N MET A 116 -4.83 -14.42 23.31
CA MET A 116 -5.43 -14.66 21.99
C MET A 116 -4.97 -13.65 20.95
N TYR A 117 -4.54 -12.44 21.36
CA TYR A 117 -4.10 -11.35 20.48
C TYR A 117 -5.13 -10.95 19.41
N THR A 118 -6.41 -11.26 19.63
CA THR A 118 -7.49 -11.08 18.64
C THR A 118 -8.36 -9.84 18.92
N SER A 119 -8.07 -9.09 19.98
CA SER A 119 -8.87 -7.92 20.33
C SER A 119 -8.71 -6.80 19.30
N TYR A 120 -9.76 -5.97 19.17
CA TYR A 120 -9.75 -4.79 18.30
C TYR A 120 -8.54 -3.88 18.55
N PHE A 121 -8.09 -3.77 19.81
CA PHE A 121 -6.94 -2.97 20.19
C PHE A 121 -5.66 -3.47 19.52
N ILE A 122 -5.39 -4.78 19.61
CA ILE A 122 -4.21 -5.40 18.99
C ILE A 122 -4.32 -5.36 17.46
N GLN A 123 -5.51 -5.58 16.91
CA GLN A 123 -5.74 -5.44 15.46
C GLN A 123 -5.38 -4.03 14.98
N ASN A 124 -5.85 -2.98 15.68
CA ASN A 124 -5.55 -1.60 15.33
C ASN A 124 -4.06 -1.26 15.48
N GLU A 125 -3.40 -1.77 16.52
CA GLU A 125 -1.95 -1.59 16.70
C GLU A 125 -1.16 -2.20 15.52
N LEU A 126 -1.54 -3.40 15.08
CA LEU A 126 -0.93 -4.06 13.93
C LEU A 126 -1.21 -3.31 12.61
N ILE A 127 -2.45 -2.84 12.42
CA ILE A 127 -2.83 -2.05 11.25
C ILE A 127 -2.02 -0.75 11.18
N ASN A 128 -1.90 -0.03 12.31
CA ASN A 128 -1.10 1.19 12.39
C ASN A 128 0.39 0.92 12.10
N THR A 129 0.92 -0.18 12.64
CA THR A 129 2.30 -0.60 12.37
C THR A 129 2.53 -0.87 10.89
N PHE A 130 1.62 -1.59 10.23
CA PHE A 130 1.67 -1.79 8.78
C PHE A 130 1.58 -0.46 8.02
N GLY A 131 0.69 0.44 8.44
CA GLY A 131 0.57 1.79 7.87
C GLY A 131 1.89 2.55 7.92
N HIS A 132 2.57 2.57 9.07
CA HIS A 132 3.88 3.21 9.21
C HIS A 132 4.97 2.58 8.34
N LEU A 133 5.02 1.24 8.24
CA LEU A 133 6.00 0.55 7.40
C LEU A 133 5.79 0.87 5.91
N ILE A 134 4.54 0.84 5.45
CA ILE A 134 4.18 1.17 4.07
C ILE A 134 4.52 2.64 3.78
N GLN A 135 4.12 3.56 4.66
CA GLN A 135 4.41 4.98 4.52
C GLN A 135 5.92 5.25 4.46
N SER A 136 6.69 4.64 5.36
CA SER A 136 8.16 4.78 5.39
C SER A 136 8.80 4.29 4.08
N GLN A 137 8.31 3.19 3.52
CA GLN A 137 8.78 2.69 2.23
C GLN A 137 8.42 3.64 1.09
N ILE A 138 7.20 4.18 1.07
CA ILE A 138 6.76 5.18 0.07
C ILE A 138 7.64 6.42 0.15
N VAL A 139 7.83 7.00 1.35
CA VAL A 139 8.68 8.18 1.57
C VAL A 139 10.12 7.91 1.08
N THR A 140 10.65 6.74 1.39
CA THR A 140 12.00 6.33 0.95
C THR A 140 12.08 6.27 -0.57
N ASN A 141 11.05 5.75 -1.24
CA ASN A 141 11.00 5.67 -2.70
C ASN A 141 10.88 7.07 -3.32
N VAL A 142 9.99 7.92 -2.80
CA VAL A 142 9.80 9.30 -3.27
C VAL A 142 11.10 10.11 -3.16
N ARG A 143 11.80 10.02 -2.02
CA ARG A 143 13.06 10.74 -1.81
C ARG A 143 14.21 10.28 -2.72
N LYS A 144 14.15 9.05 -3.22
CA LYS A 144 15.14 8.51 -4.18
C LYS A 144 14.83 8.90 -5.63
N SER A 145 13.60 9.27 -5.92
CA SER A 145 13.16 9.63 -7.27
C SER A 145 13.46 11.09 -7.59
N ILE A 146 13.88 11.36 -8.82
CA ILE A 146 14.07 12.75 -9.32
C ILE A 146 12.71 13.42 -9.54
N PHE A 147 11.74 12.65 -10.03
CA PHE A 147 10.37 13.08 -10.29
C PHE A 147 9.40 12.03 -9.74
N TYR A 148 8.26 12.48 -9.21
CA TYR A 148 7.17 11.62 -8.77
C TYR A 148 5.83 12.28 -9.13
N SER A 149 4.83 11.46 -9.41
CA SER A 149 3.46 11.88 -9.69
C SER A 149 2.54 11.32 -8.62
N VAL A 150 1.62 12.14 -8.11
CA VAL A 150 0.56 11.71 -7.19
C VAL A 150 -0.73 11.62 -7.99
N LEU A 151 -1.33 10.43 -8.02
CA LEU A 151 -2.67 10.21 -8.56
C LEU A 151 -3.63 10.13 -7.37
N ALA A 152 -4.52 11.11 -7.27
CA ALA A 152 -5.62 11.11 -6.31
C ALA A 152 -6.89 10.65 -7.03
N ASP A 153 -7.44 9.53 -6.59
CA ASP A 153 -8.76 9.05 -7.04
C ASP A 153 -9.80 9.67 -6.10
N GLU A 154 -10.46 10.73 -6.56
CA GLU A 154 -11.51 11.41 -5.81
C GLU A 154 -12.87 11.12 -6.47
N THR A 155 -13.86 10.79 -5.65
CA THR A 155 -15.26 10.92 -6.03
C THR A 155 -15.54 12.41 -6.15
N THR A 156 -15.61 12.92 -7.38
CA THR A 156 -15.78 14.33 -7.69
C THR A 156 -17.08 14.90 -7.12
N ASP A 157 -16.98 15.66 -6.03
CA ASP A 157 -17.95 16.70 -5.69
C ASP A 157 -17.40 18.05 -6.17
N ILE A 158 -17.69 18.38 -7.45
CA ILE A 158 -17.79 19.69 -8.16
C ILE A 158 -16.74 20.82 -7.91
N ILE A 159 -15.98 20.85 -6.83
CA ILE A 159 -15.20 22.01 -6.39
C ILE A 159 -13.72 21.61 -6.29
N GLN A 160 -12.95 22.03 -7.30
CA GLN A 160 -11.49 21.81 -7.47
C GLN A 160 -10.58 22.27 -6.31
N ILE A 161 -11.16 22.75 -5.20
CA ILE A 161 -10.46 23.24 -4.01
C ILE A 161 -9.86 22.08 -3.20
N GLU A 162 -10.50 20.89 -3.20
CA GLU A 162 -10.07 19.77 -2.37
C GLU A 162 -8.72 19.16 -2.81
N GLN A 163 -8.47 19.05 -4.13
CA GLN A 163 -7.23 18.48 -4.69
C GLN A 163 -5.95 19.20 -4.23
N PHE A 164 -5.98 20.53 -4.13
CA PHE A 164 -4.80 21.29 -3.69
C PHE A 164 -4.59 21.20 -2.17
N SER A 165 -5.67 21.11 -1.39
CA SER A 165 -5.56 20.86 0.05
C SER A 165 -5.01 19.47 0.37
N LEU A 166 -5.40 18.44 -0.40
CA LEU A 166 -4.84 17.11 -0.30
C LEU A 166 -3.36 17.08 -0.68
N LEU A 167 -2.97 17.78 -1.76
CA LEU A 167 -1.58 17.92 -2.17
C LEU A 167 -0.74 18.52 -1.03
N LYS A 168 -1.24 19.60 -0.41
CA LYS A 168 -0.61 20.26 0.75
C LYS A 168 -0.44 19.34 1.94
N GLU A 169 -1.48 18.57 2.26
CA GLU A 169 -1.43 17.61 3.36
C GLU A 169 -0.39 16.50 3.09
N ILE A 170 -0.34 15.99 1.85
CA ILE A 170 0.64 15.00 1.42
C ILE A 170 2.06 15.59 1.46
N ALA A 171 2.27 16.79 0.93
CA ALA A 171 3.56 17.48 0.95
C ALA A 171 4.06 17.70 2.39
N ALA A 172 3.18 18.14 3.30
CA ALA A 172 3.49 18.28 4.71
C ALA A 172 3.85 16.94 5.37
N LYS A 173 3.10 15.87 5.09
CA LYS A 173 3.41 14.50 5.57
C LYS A 173 4.73 13.96 5.03
N LEU A 174 5.18 14.42 3.88
CA LEU A 174 6.44 14.01 3.24
C LEU A 174 7.63 14.92 3.61
N ASP A 175 7.39 16.00 4.37
CA ASP A 175 8.37 17.05 4.70
C ASP A 175 8.94 17.74 3.44
N ILE A 176 8.07 17.98 2.46
CA ILE A 176 8.40 18.65 1.20
C ILE A 176 7.90 20.09 1.30
N LYS A 177 8.83 21.06 1.20
CA LYS A 177 8.46 22.47 1.13
C LYS A 177 7.96 22.82 -0.25
N GLU A 178 6.76 23.38 -0.31
CA GLU A 178 6.23 24.01 -1.51
C GLU A 178 6.98 25.34 -1.73
N GLU A 179 7.93 25.36 -2.66
CA GLU A 179 8.65 26.59 -3.03
C GLU A 179 8.45 26.86 -4.52
N ILE A 180 7.97 28.06 -4.86
CA ILE A 180 7.88 28.51 -6.25
C ILE A 180 9.31 28.69 -6.78
N PRO A 181 9.67 28.09 -7.94
CA PRO A 181 10.96 28.33 -8.58
C PRO A 181 11.20 29.82 -8.82
N ARG A 182 12.43 30.28 -8.57
CA ARG A 182 12.81 31.70 -8.69
C ARG A 182 12.50 32.24 -10.11
N VAL A 183 11.61 33.23 -10.18
CA VAL A 183 11.31 33.96 -11.41
C VAL A 183 12.44 34.94 -11.72
N ARG A 184 13.08 34.83 -12.89
CA ARG A 184 14.02 35.86 -13.38
C ARG A 184 13.24 36.95 -14.10
N ARG A 185 13.59 38.22 -13.84
CA ARG A 185 12.95 39.40 -14.47
C ARG A 185 13.06 39.42 -16.00
N LEU A 186 14.01 38.67 -16.57
CA LEU A 186 14.20 38.51 -18.00
C LEU A 186 14.34 37.00 -18.29
N GLN A 187 13.29 36.38 -18.79
CA GLN A 187 13.34 35.06 -19.41
C GLN A 187 13.30 35.26 -20.93
N THR A 188 14.25 34.66 -21.64
CA THR A 188 14.38 34.79 -23.11
C THR A 188 13.61 33.72 -23.89
N ALA A 189 13.21 32.62 -23.24
CA ALA A 189 12.63 31.44 -23.91
C ALA A 189 11.22 31.06 -23.42
N ARG A 190 10.71 31.70 -22.35
CA ARG A 190 9.38 31.41 -21.78
C ARG A 190 8.76 32.67 -21.19
N ASN A 191 7.44 32.75 -21.23
CA ASN A 191 6.68 33.80 -20.55
C ASN A 191 6.58 33.50 -19.05
N ASN A 192 6.75 34.53 -18.23
CA ASN A 192 6.44 34.43 -16.81
C ASN A 192 4.93 34.18 -16.66
N VAL A 193 4.57 33.08 -16.01
CA VAL A 193 3.17 32.79 -15.68
C VAL A 193 2.71 33.82 -14.65
N PRO A 194 1.65 34.62 -14.91
CA PRO A 194 1.10 35.49 -13.89
C PRO A 194 0.40 34.63 -12.82
N TYR A 195 0.78 34.81 -11.56
CA TYR A 195 0.20 34.09 -10.43
C TYR A 195 -0.01 35.03 -9.23
N SER A 196 -1.10 34.79 -8.50
CA SER A 196 -1.41 35.45 -7.22
C SER A 196 -1.15 34.52 -6.02
N THR A 197 -1.23 33.21 -6.22
CA THR A 197 -0.99 32.16 -5.22
C THR A 197 -0.07 31.07 -5.77
N GLU A 198 0.54 30.28 -4.88
CA GLU A 198 1.35 29.10 -5.24
C GLU A 198 0.54 28.08 -6.06
N GLU A 199 -0.73 27.89 -5.71
CA GLU A 199 -1.68 27.05 -6.45
C GLU A 199 -1.82 27.48 -7.90
N GLU A 200 -2.01 28.79 -8.13
CA GLU A 200 -2.23 29.32 -9.46
C GLU A 200 -0.99 29.17 -10.34
N TYR A 201 0.20 29.29 -9.75
CA TYR A 201 1.46 29.01 -10.43
C TYR A 201 1.53 27.55 -10.89
N TYR A 202 1.32 26.59 -9.98
CA TYR A 202 1.40 25.15 -10.33
C TYR A 202 0.29 24.72 -11.29
N ARG A 203 -0.93 25.26 -11.13
CA ARG A 203 -2.05 24.97 -12.03
C ARG A 203 -1.72 25.42 -13.46
N ARG A 204 -1.27 26.66 -13.64
CA ARG A 204 -1.00 27.22 -14.98
C ARG A 204 0.32 26.75 -15.58
N GLY A 205 1.37 26.60 -14.77
CA GLY A 205 2.72 26.30 -15.24
C GLY A 205 3.03 24.82 -15.38
N VAL A 206 2.28 23.94 -14.71
CA VAL A 206 2.55 22.49 -14.68
C VAL A 206 1.30 21.70 -15.07
N TYR A 207 0.19 21.92 -14.36
CA TYR A 207 -0.99 21.08 -14.49
C TYR A 207 -1.71 21.21 -15.83
N VAL A 208 -2.01 22.43 -16.28
CA VAL A 208 -2.67 22.68 -17.58
C VAL A 208 -1.84 22.16 -18.76
N PRO A 209 -0.53 22.48 -18.89
CA PRO A 209 0.30 21.92 -19.96
C PRO A 209 0.31 20.39 -19.95
N TYR A 210 0.43 19.77 -18.77
CA TYR A 210 0.38 18.31 -18.65
C TYR A 210 -0.96 17.73 -19.10
N LEU A 211 -2.09 18.35 -18.72
CA LEU A 211 -3.41 17.90 -19.16
C LEU A 211 -3.60 18.05 -20.66
N ASP A 212 -3.09 19.13 -21.26
CA ASP A 212 -3.13 19.33 -22.71
C ASP A 212 -2.30 18.25 -23.43
N ASP A 213 -1.07 17.99 -22.96
CA ASP A 213 -0.20 16.94 -23.50
C ASP A 213 -0.82 15.54 -23.34
N PHE A 214 -1.43 15.25 -22.20
CA PHE A 214 -2.13 14.00 -21.94
C PHE A 214 -3.36 13.83 -22.84
N CYS A 215 -4.18 14.88 -22.96
CA CYS A 215 -5.33 14.90 -23.86
C CYS A 215 -4.90 14.69 -25.31
N ASN A 216 -3.81 15.34 -25.74
CA ASN A 216 -3.26 15.17 -27.09
C ASN A 216 -2.74 13.74 -27.30
N SER A 217 -2.05 13.16 -26.32
CA SER A 217 -1.59 11.77 -26.37
C SER A 217 -2.76 10.79 -26.52
N LEU A 218 -3.86 11.02 -25.80
CA LEU A 218 -5.08 10.22 -25.95
C LEU A 218 -5.71 10.42 -27.34
N LYS A 219 -5.83 11.66 -27.81
CA LYS A 219 -6.36 11.95 -29.16
C LYS A 219 -5.54 11.25 -30.23
N GLU A 220 -4.22 11.36 -30.22
CA GLU A 220 -3.35 10.68 -31.19
C GLU A 220 -3.48 9.15 -31.12
N ARG A 221 -3.55 8.60 -29.90
CA ARG A 221 -3.74 7.16 -29.69
C ARG A 221 -5.08 6.66 -30.23
N PHE A 222 -6.16 7.41 -30.08
CA PHE A 222 -7.47 6.99 -30.55
C PHE A 222 -7.75 7.36 -32.01
N GLU A 223 -7.14 8.43 -32.53
CA GLU A 223 -7.26 8.81 -33.94
C GLU A 223 -6.64 7.74 -34.85
N SER A 224 -5.50 7.16 -34.45
CA SER A 224 -4.86 6.05 -35.18
C SER A 224 -5.73 4.78 -35.29
N HIS A 225 -6.67 4.56 -34.37
CA HIS A 225 -7.55 3.40 -34.36
C HIS A 225 -8.98 3.73 -34.78
N LYS A 226 -9.28 4.98 -35.14
CA LYS A 226 -10.62 5.45 -35.43
C LYS A 226 -11.25 4.71 -36.60
N GLU A 227 -10.50 4.51 -37.67
CA GLU A 227 -10.94 3.74 -38.85
C GLU A 227 -11.13 2.27 -38.51
N THR A 228 -10.22 1.68 -37.72
CA THR A 228 -10.33 0.29 -37.24
C THR A 228 -11.59 0.10 -36.39
N VAL A 229 -11.85 0.98 -35.42
CA VAL A 229 -13.02 0.90 -34.54
C VAL A 229 -14.32 1.16 -35.31
N ALA A 230 -14.32 2.13 -36.22
CA ALA A 230 -15.45 2.36 -37.12
C ALA A 230 -15.71 1.14 -38.02
N SER A 231 -14.68 0.48 -38.53
CA SER A 231 -14.87 -0.74 -39.32
C SER A 231 -15.41 -1.90 -38.47
N LEU A 232 -14.94 -2.09 -37.24
CA LEU A 232 -15.43 -3.15 -36.33
C LEU A 232 -16.92 -3.04 -36.00
N GLN A 233 -17.50 -1.83 -36.02
CA GLN A 233 -18.93 -1.65 -35.76
C GLN A 233 -19.82 -2.41 -36.78
N HIS A 234 -19.29 -2.67 -37.98
CA HIS A 234 -19.97 -3.40 -39.05
C HIS A 234 -20.04 -4.91 -38.80
N ILE A 235 -19.38 -5.43 -37.74
CA ILE A 235 -19.52 -6.83 -37.30
C ILE A 235 -20.81 -7.04 -36.49
N LEU A 236 -21.35 -5.97 -35.89
CA LEU A 236 -22.54 -6.08 -35.06
C LEU A 236 -23.75 -6.52 -35.90
N PRO A 237 -24.62 -7.43 -35.40
CA PRO A 237 -25.73 -8.01 -36.16
C PRO A 237 -26.67 -7.01 -36.85
N GLU A 238 -26.84 -5.83 -36.24
CA GLU A 238 -27.71 -4.76 -36.74
C GLU A 238 -27.14 -4.06 -38.00
N PHE A 239 -25.83 -4.06 -38.16
CA PHE A 239 -25.11 -3.36 -39.24
C PHE A 239 -24.54 -4.33 -40.29
N CYS A 240 -24.14 -5.55 -39.90
CA CYS A 240 -23.52 -6.52 -40.81
C CYS A 240 -24.44 -6.97 -41.96
N THR A 241 -25.76 -6.86 -41.79
CA THR A 241 -26.76 -7.17 -42.83
C THR A 241 -26.96 -6.03 -43.83
N LYS A 242 -26.42 -4.84 -43.55
CA LYS A 242 -26.64 -3.60 -44.33
C LYS A 242 -25.37 -3.04 -44.96
N THR A 243 -24.19 -3.62 -44.69
CA THR A 243 -22.90 -3.09 -45.12
C THR A 243 -22.07 -4.12 -45.86
N ASP A 244 -21.37 -3.67 -46.91
CA ASP A 244 -20.50 -4.53 -47.71
C ASP A 244 -19.27 -5.01 -46.93
N PHE A 245 -18.77 -6.18 -47.29
CA PHE A 245 -17.61 -6.81 -46.66
C PHE A 245 -16.34 -5.93 -46.70
N TYR A 246 -16.20 -5.08 -47.72
CA TYR A 246 -15.09 -4.12 -47.84
C TYR A 246 -15.05 -3.10 -46.68
N SER A 247 -16.18 -2.83 -46.02
CA SER A 247 -16.23 -1.95 -44.85
C SER A 247 -15.47 -2.48 -43.63
N LEU A 248 -15.09 -3.77 -43.63
CA LEU A 248 -14.30 -4.42 -42.58
C LEU A 248 -12.80 -4.43 -42.85
N GLU A 249 -12.34 -3.91 -44.00
CA GLU A 249 -10.95 -4.05 -44.45
C GLU A 249 -9.92 -3.47 -43.45
N ALA A 250 -10.22 -2.32 -42.84
CA ALA A 250 -9.35 -1.69 -41.85
C ALA A 250 -9.18 -2.56 -40.58
N ALA A 251 -10.27 -3.14 -40.06
CA ALA A 251 -10.25 -4.08 -38.94
C ALA A 251 -9.49 -5.37 -39.29
N LEU A 252 -9.76 -5.94 -40.47
CA LEU A 252 -9.15 -7.18 -40.93
C LEU A 252 -7.63 -7.04 -41.11
N ASN A 253 -7.17 -5.92 -41.63
CA ASN A 253 -5.75 -5.64 -41.78
C ASN A 253 -5.05 -5.41 -40.43
N PHE A 254 -5.73 -4.77 -39.47
CA PHE A 254 -5.21 -4.53 -38.13
C PHE A 254 -5.09 -5.82 -37.31
N TYR A 255 -6.13 -6.66 -37.29
CA TYR A 255 -6.18 -7.91 -36.51
C TYR A 255 -5.69 -9.14 -37.26
N LYS A 256 -5.07 -8.97 -38.43
CA LYS A 256 -4.67 -10.07 -39.31
C LYS A 256 -3.77 -11.09 -38.62
N GLU A 257 -2.81 -10.61 -37.82
CA GLU A 257 -1.88 -11.47 -37.09
C GLU A 257 -2.57 -12.23 -35.95
N ASP A 258 -3.46 -11.56 -35.19
CA ASP A 258 -4.22 -12.16 -34.09
C ASP A 258 -5.20 -13.24 -34.58
N LEU A 259 -5.80 -13.04 -35.76
CA LEU A 259 -6.71 -13.99 -36.41
C LEU A 259 -5.98 -15.15 -37.09
N SER A 260 -4.66 -15.06 -37.29
CA SER A 260 -3.86 -16.08 -37.99
C SER A 260 -3.45 -17.26 -37.11
N HIS A 261 -3.67 -17.17 -35.79
CA HIS A 261 -3.46 -18.28 -34.87
C HIS A 261 -4.53 -19.36 -35.08
N LYS A 262 -4.19 -20.30 -35.96
CA LYS A 262 -4.89 -21.57 -36.20
C LYS A 262 -5.26 -22.26 -34.89
N GLU A 263 -6.53 -22.66 -34.83
CA GLU A 263 -7.11 -23.77 -34.08
C GLU A 263 -6.06 -24.68 -33.42
N GLN A 264 -5.65 -24.35 -32.20
CA GLN A 264 -5.24 -25.40 -31.27
C GLN A 264 -6.51 -26.07 -30.78
N GLU A 265 -6.79 -27.19 -31.44
CA GLU A 265 -7.68 -28.28 -31.08
C GLU A 265 -8.16 -28.23 -29.62
N TRP A 266 -9.39 -27.78 -29.41
CA TRP A 266 -10.15 -28.13 -28.22
C TRP A 266 -10.74 -29.52 -28.46
N ARG A 267 -9.95 -30.56 -28.16
CA ARG A 267 -10.47 -31.89 -27.84
C ARG A 267 -10.92 -31.95 -26.39
#